data_AF-A0A920M6K6-F1
#
_entry.id   AF-A0A920M6K6-F1
#
_cell.length_a   1.000
_cell.length_b   1.000
_cell.length_c   1.000
_cell.angle_alpha   90.00
_cell.angle_beta   90.00
_cell.angle_gamma   90.00
#
_symmetry.space_group_name_H-M   'P 1'
#
loop_
_entity.id
_entity.type
_entity.pdbx_description
1 polymer ?
#
loop_
_entity_poly.entity_id
_entity_poly.type
_entity_poly.pdbx_seq_one_letter_code
_entity_poly.pdbx_strand_id
1 'polypeptide(L)'
;MRFAGPKRYIPPAIPLDKLPKIDVVTVSHNHYDHLDIRALKSLYNLNSDTIFLVPKGDKKLLVKKGIENFHEFLWWEEILMMRMPSLLLHLFNIGQLAIKR
;
A
#
# COMPACT_ATOMS: atom_id res chain seq x y z
N MET A 1 -9.46 12.63 -16.31
CA MET A 1 -10.28 11.76 -17.17
C MET A 1 -9.96 10.30 -16.91
N ARG A 2 -10.97 9.46 -16.62
CA ARG A 2 -10.87 7.98 -16.61
C ARG A 2 -11.50 7.53 -17.93
N PHE A 3 -10.70 7.20 -18.94
CA PHE A 3 -11.22 6.78 -20.25
C PHE A 3 -11.04 5.30 -20.56
N ALA A 4 -10.25 4.58 -19.77
CA ALA A 4 -10.04 3.14 -19.94
C ALA A 4 -9.67 2.49 -18.59
N GLY A 5 -10.14 1.27 -18.38
CA GLY A 5 -9.86 0.46 -17.19
C GLY A 5 -11.13 -0.22 -16.63
N PRO A 6 -10.99 -1.37 -15.96
CA PRO A 6 -12.13 -2.11 -15.43
C PRO A 6 -12.90 -1.26 -14.42
N LYS A 7 -14.22 -1.19 -14.58
CA LYS A 7 -15.11 -0.60 -13.59
C LYS A 7 -15.20 -1.56 -12.40
N ARG A 8 -15.09 -1.02 -11.18
CA ARG A 8 -15.39 -1.78 -9.97
C ARG A 8 -16.89 -2.11 -9.94
N TYR A 9 -17.23 -3.40 -9.95
CA TYR A 9 -18.62 -3.86 -9.88
C TYR A 9 -19.14 -3.96 -8.45
N ILE A 10 -18.30 -4.41 -7.52
CA ILE A 10 -18.64 -4.58 -6.10
C ILE A 10 -18.05 -3.40 -5.33
N PRO A 11 -18.87 -2.59 -4.63
CA PRO A 11 -18.34 -1.51 -3.80
C PRO A 11 -17.47 -2.06 -2.66
N PRO A 12 -16.51 -1.28 -2.13
CA PRO A 12 -15.82 -1.69 -0.92
C PRO A 12 -16.81 -1.92 0.23
N ALA A 13 -16.58 -2.97 1.02
CA ALA A 13 -17.47 -3.34 2.12
C ALA A 13 -17.53 -2.27 3.22
N ILE A 14 -16.43 -1.54 3.43
CA ILE A 14 -16.32 -0.45 4.40
C ILE A 14 -15.74 0.78 3.67
N PRO A 15 -16.38 1.96 3.77
CA PRO A 15 -15.82 3.23 3.29
C PRO A 15 -14.49 3.56 3.98
N LEU A 16 -13.56 4.21 3.27
CA LEU A 16 -12.23 4.50 3.82
C LEU A 16 -12.26 5.37 5.08
N ASP A 17 -13.19 6.32 5.16
CA ASP A 17 -13.42 7.22 6.30
C ASP A 17 -14.06 6.52 7.53
N LYS A 18 -14.51 5.28 7.37
CA LYS A 18 -15.06 4.44 8.44
C LYS A 18 -14.09 3.37 8.91
N LEU A 19 -12.90 3.28 8.31
CA LEU A 19 -11.88 2.37 8.78
C LEU A 19 -11.36 2.84 10.15
N PRO A 20 -10.99 1.90 11.05
CA PRO A 20 -10.25 2.26 12.25
C PRO A 20 -8.90 2.88 11.86
N LYS A 21 -8.18 3.43 12.84
CA LYS A 21 -6.81 3.89 12.61
C LYS A 21 -5.97 2.73 12.03
N ILE A 22 -5.36 2.97 10.88
CA ILE A 22 -4.48 2.00 10.21
C ILE A 22 -3.04 2.43 10.46
N ASP A 23 -2.25 1.54 11.05
CA ASP A 23 -0.83 1.80 11.28
C ASP A 23 0.01 1.45 10.05
N VAL A 24 -0.33 0.38 9.32
CA VAL A 24 0.43 -0.12 8.17
C VAL A 24 -0.49 -0.52 7.02
N VAL A 25 -0.12 -0.15 5.80
CA VAL A 25 -0.76 -0.60 4.55
C VAL A 25 0.29 -1.28 3.69
N THR A 26 -0.01 -2.48 3.18
CA THR A 26 0.91 -3.23 2.31
C THR A 26 0.37 -3.32 0.90
N VAL A 27 1.23 -3.13 -0.10
CA VAL A 27 0.95 -3.35 -1.52
C VAL A 27 1.84 -4.47 -2.03
N SER A 28 1.23 -5.52 -2.60
CA SER A 28 1.96 -6.68 -3.09
C SER A 28 2.69 -6.42 -4.40
N HIS A 29 2.04 -5.77 -5.36
CA HIS A 29 2.62 -5.42 -6.67
C HIS A 29 1.90 -4.22 -7.32
N ASN A 30 2.54 -3.61 -8.33
CA ASN A 30 2.06 -2.42 -9.05
C ASN A 30 1.14 -2.78 -10.23
N HIS A 31 0.06 -3.53 -9.97
CA HIS A 31 -1.04 -3.67 -10.93
C HIS A 31 -2.28 -2.96 -10.41
N TYR A 32 -3.18 -2.50 -11.28
CA TYR A 32 -4.26 -1.57 -10.92
C TYR A 32 -5.31 -2.14 -9.95
N ASP A 33 -5.40 -3.45 -9.82
CA ASP A 33 -6.24 -4.16 -8.85
C ASP A 33 -5.58 -4.25 -7.46
N HIS A 34 -4.26 -4.06 -7.36
CA HIS A 34 -3.50 -4.10 -6.11
C HIS A 34 -2.90 -2.74 -5.69
N LEU A 35 -2.64 -1.83 -6.62
CA LEU A 35 -2.15 -0.47 -6.38
C LEU A 35 -3.21 0.57 -6.77
N ASP A 36 -4.15 0.81 -5.86
CA ASP A 36 -5.08 1.94 -5.99
C ASP A 36 -4.47 3.21 -5.37
N ILE A 37 -3.77 3.98 -6.18
CA ILE A 37 -3.11 5.23 -5.76
C ILE A 37 -4.08 6.27 -5.18
N ARG A 38 -5.37 6.23 -5.53
CA ARG A 38 -6.37 7.15 -4.96
C ARG A 38 -6.75 6.72 -3.55
N ALA A 39 -6.90 5.41 -3.33
CA ALA A 39 -7.13 4.84 -2.01
C ALA A 39 -5.94 5.12 -1.09
N LEU A 40 -4.69 4.88 -1.55
CA LEU A 40 -3.49 5.15 -0.75
C LEU A 40 -3.41 6.64 -0.34
N LYS A 41 -3.65 7.55 -1.28
CA LYS A 41 -3.68 8.98 -0.97
C LYS A 41 -4.79 9.36 0.02
N SER A 42 -5.97 8.75 -0.10
CA SER A 42 -7.08 9.01 0.82
C SER A 42 -6.76 8.52 2.22
N LEU A 43 -6.15 7.33 2.35
CA LEU A 43 -5.68 6.79 3.63
C LEU A 43 -4.59 7.68 4.25
N TYR A 44 -3.61 8.13 3.45
CA TYR A 44 -2.57 9.05 3.91
C TYR A 44 -3.15 10.39 4.41
N ASN A 45 -4.16 10.93 3.72
CA ASN A 45 -4.83 12.16 4.14
C ASN A 45 -5.65 11.98 5.42
N LEU A 46 -6.17 10.78 5.68
CA LEU A 46 -6.88 10.45 6.93
C LEU A 46 -5.89 10.30 8.09
N ASN A 47 -4.71 9.72 7.84
CA ASN A 47 -3.65 9.57 8.83
C ASN A 47 -2.27 9.53 8.15
N SER A 48 -1.49 10.60 8.29
CA SER A 48 -0.14 10.67 7.70
C SER A 48 0.89 9.80 8.44
N ASP A 49 0.57 9.34 9.66
CA ASP A 49 1.41 8.38 10.40
C ASP A 49 1.33 6.95 9.83
N THR A 50 0.34 6.65 8.99
CA THR A 50 0.24 5.34 8.34
C THR A 50 1.46 5.06 7.47
N ILE A 51 2.10 3.92 7.69
CA ILE A 51 3.27 3.50 6.93
C ILE A 51 2.84 2.65 5.74
N PHE A 52 3.22 3.06 4.54
CA PHE A 52 2.92 2.32 3.31
C PHE A 52 4.10 1.45 2.89
N LEU A 53 3.92 0.13 2.87
CA LEU A 53 4.91 -0.82 2.36
C LEU A 53 4.58 -1.14 0.91
N VAL A 54 5.48 -0.77 0.00
CA VAL A 54 5.26 -0.90 -1.45
C VAL A 54 6.43 -1.64 -2.10
N PRO A 55 6.23 -2.26 -3.28
CA PRO A 55 7.33 -2.83 -4.05
C PRO A 55 8.33 -1.75 -4.47
N LYS A 56 9.60 -2.12 -4.57
CA LYS A 56 10.63 -1.22 -5.11
C LYS A 56 10.29 -0.78 -6.54
N GLY A 57 10.44 0.52 -6.81
CA GLY A 57 10.17 1.15 -8.11
C GLY A 57 9.03 2.16 -8.07
N ASP A 58 8.20 2.14 -7.02
CA ASP A 58 6.99 2.97 -6.92
C ASP A 58 7.24 4.32 -6.24
N LYS A 59 8.42 4.57 -5.67
CA LYS A 59 8.76 5.85 -5.00
C LYS A 59 8.38 7.09 -5.81
N LYS A 60 8.74 7.14 -7.09
CA LYS A 60 8.43 8.31 -7.95
C LYS A 60 6.93 8.57 -8.05
N LEU A 61 6.12 7.51 -8.09
CA LEU A 61 4.66 7.60 -8.15
C LEU A 61 4.09 8.11 -6.82
N LEU A 62 4.52 7.54 -5.69
CA LEU A 62 4.04 7.93 -4.37
C LEU A 62 4.39 9.38 -4.03
N VAL A 63 5.65 9.78 -4.24
CA VAL A 63 6.11 11.17 -4.04
C VAL A 63 5.33 12.14 -4.92
N LYS A 64 5.13 11.83 -6.20
CA LYS A 64 4.32 12.65 -7.11
C LYS A 64 2.88 12.85 -6.62
N LYS A 65 2.38 11.93 -5.79
CA LYS A 65 1.02 11.99 -5.23
C LYS A 65 0.97 12.64 -3.85
N GLY A 66 2.12 12.99 -3.27
CA GLY A 66 2.23 13.60 -1.95
C GLY A 66 2.13 12.59 -0.82
N ILE A 67 2.44 11.31 -1.07
CA ILE A 67 2.55 10.28 -0.04
C ILE A 67 4.02 10.17 0.33
N GLU A 68 4.36 10.48 1.58
CA GLU A 68 5.75 10.62 2.03
C GLU A 68 6.19 9.52 3.00
N ASN A 69 5.25 8.95 3.77
CA ASN A 69 5.53 7.92 4.77
C ASN A 69 5.41 6.50 4.16
N PHE A 70 6.39 6.11 3.35
CA PHE A 70 6.42 4.79 2.72
C PHE A 70 7.82 4.17 2.75
N HIS A 71 7.86 2.84 2.65
CA HIS A 71 9.07 2.07 2.46
C HIS A 71 8.91 1.19 1.23
N GLU A 72 9.95 1.21 0.39
CA GLU A 72 10.09 0.30 -0.75
C GLU A 72 10.76 -0.98 -0.28
N PHE A 73 10.25 -2.13 -0.75
CA PHE A 73 10.82 -3.44 -0.44
C PHE A 73 11.24 -4.18 -1.71
N LEU A 74 12.41 -4.80 -1.62
CA LEU A 74 12.77 -5.92 -2.45
C LEU A 74 12.21 -7.22 -1.87
N TRP A 75 12.29 -8.25 -2.70
CA TRP A 75 12.07 -9.59 -2.26
C TRP A 75 13.02 -9.98 -1.15
N TRP A 76 12.52 -10.75 -0.19
CA TRP A 76 13.31 -11.26 0.93
C TRP A 76 13.89 -10.17 1.85
N GLU A 77 13.53 -8.90 1.65
CA GLU A 77 13.81 -7.85 2.63
C GLU A 77 12.81 -7.96 3.78
N GLU A 78 13.35 -7.79 4.99
CA GLU A 78 12.59 -7.73 6.23
C GLU A 78 12.61 -6.30 6.77
N ILE A 79 11.52 -5.90 7.42
CA ILE A 79 11.48 -4.66 8.20
C ILE A 79 10.98 -4.93 9.60
N LEU A 80 11.75 -4.45 10.57
CA LEU A 80 11.34 -4.42 11.96
C LEU A 80 10.63 -3.08 12.23
N MET A 81 9.35 -3.13 12.57
CA MET A 81 8.62 -1.94 13.01
C MET A 81 8.50 -1.91 14.53
N MET A 82 9.14 -0.92 15.15
CA MET A 82 9.09 -0.70 16.60
C MET A 82 7.95 0.24 17.04
N ARG A 83 7.17 0.78 16.10
CA ARG A 83 6.15 1.81 16.37
C ARG A 83 4.78 1.22 16.72
N MET A 84 4.74 0.11 17.46
CA MET A 84 3.52 -0.42 18.06
C MET A 84 3.74 -0.62 19.56
N PRO A 85 2.93 -0.03 20.46
CA PRO A 85 3.10 -0.19 21.91
C PRO A 85 3.08 -1.63 22.43
N SER A 86 2.74 -2.63 21.62
CA SER A 86 2.62 -4.02 22.10
C SER A 86 2.75 -5.15 21.06
N LEU A 87 3.15 -4.90 19.80
CA LEU A 87 3.28 -5.99 18.82
C LEU A 87 4.51 -5.81 17.92
N LEU A 88 5.42 -6.79 17.97
CA LEU A 88 6.50 -6.93 17.00
C LEU A 88 5.93 -7.64 15.76
N LEU A 89 5.58 -6.89 14.73
CA LEU A 89 5.10 -7.47 13.47
C LEU A 89 6.29 -7.73 12.53
N HIS A 90 6.65 -9.01 12.34
CA HIS A 90 7.55 -9.42 11.26
C HIS A 90 6.72 -9.60 9.98
N LEU A 91 6.86 -8.69 9.02
CA LEU A 91 6.21 -8.81 7.71
C LEU A 91 7.24 -9.30 6.69
N PHE A 92 6.95 -10.45 6.07
CA PHE A 92 7.70 -10.99 4.93
C PHE A 92 6.94 -10.70 3.64
N ASN A 93 7.61 -10.10 2.65
CA ASN A 93 7.04 -9.98 1.31
C ASN A 93 7.34 -11.24 0.49
N ILE A 94 6.34 -12.11 0.33
CA ILE A 94 6.39 -13.36 -0.44
C ILE A 94 5.87 -13.20 -1.89
N GLY A 95 5.54 -11.99 -2.33
CA GLY A 95 4.70 -11.80 -3.51
C GLY A 95 5.38 -11.15 -4.69
N GLN A 96 6.10 -11.92 -5.52
CA GLN A 96 6.17 -11.69 -6.97
C GLN A 96 6.59 -12.95 -7.74
N LEU A 97 5.98 -14.13 -7.52
CA LEU A 97 6.28 -15.32 -8.34
C LEU A 97 5.95 -15.08 -9.83
N ALA A 98 6.86 -14.42 -10.54
CA ALA A 98 6.93 -14.36 -11.97
C ALA A 98 7.42 -15.73 -12.39
N ILE A 99 6.48 -16.66 -12.52
CA ILE A 99 6.65 -17.80 -13.42
C ILE A 99 6.78 -17.18 -14.81
N LYS A 100 8.00 -16.80 -15.15
CA LYS A 100 8.42 -16.58 -16.52
C LYS A 100 8.33 -17.96 -17.16
N ARG A 101 7.24 -18.23 -17.89
CA ARG A 101 7.26 -19.24 -18.94
C ARG A 101 8.06 -18.69 -20.12
#